data_AF-A0A1V6UPE4-F1
#
_entry.id   AF-A0A1V6UPE4-F1
#
_cell.length_a   1.000
_cell.length_b   1.000
_cell.length_c   1.000
_cell.angle_alpha   90.00
_cell.angle_beta   90.00
_cell.angle_gamma   90.00
#
_symmetry.space_group_name_H-M   'P 1'
#
loop_
_entity.id
_entity.type
_entity.pdbx_description
1 polymer ?
#
loop_
_entity_poly.entity_id
_entity_poly.type
_entity_poly.pdbx_seq_one_letter_code
_entity_poly.pdbx_strand_id
1 'polypeptide(L)'
;MCPTPPWIWLFQQKEHRLRLLHRELSRLEPGYMSNQYTDIDIHLMNFWTGDTDPSLIQFFTPDTDTTFKIANTALDPEDPLDDSFTWAREMKDGQDFIHKEMHHQLHRAFSNYLRKSPGGNKPPILWKLASMRDEDGLFNSNDRHGYTIERGAISADGKTAHQLVVMKSGNCYHDILPSVGELIVLVQWMLSGFKNHKHQFGRYHRHERSQLEFPTMIISFLPDARVRVLHGYYDSGRLKVAYTQALNFDADDYVDKMDVLLQWAWPFMEGDTTKPIPLPMIEDDEEDEWDEWEKWELRYREDCKEEGSKSEERSDSTEVKKDLSDCKSEFDEDDESERENKDPIEEWRDEFVMSAGIKRKIIERLNEKMGSMGK
;
A
#
# COMPACT_ATOMS: atom_id res chain seq x y z
N MET A 1 -21.97 -19.82 24.58
CA MET A 1 -21.42 -18.98 23.49
C MET A 1 -20.04 -19.51 23.17
N CYS A 2 -19.75 -19.86 21.91
CA CYS A 2 -18.39 -20.23 21.53
C CYS A 2 -17.52 -18.98 21.53
N PRO A 3 -16.31 -19.01 22.12
CA PRO A 3 -15.41 -17.86 22.10
C PRO A 3 -15.02 -17.55 20.66
N THR A 4 -15.10 -16.27 20.28
CA THR A 4 -14.61 -15.78 19.00
C THR A 4 -13.12 -16.13 18.88
N PRO A 5 -12.68 -16.79 17.79
CA PRO A 5 -11.28 -17.09 17.57
C PRO A 5 -10.41 -15.82 17.69
N PRO A 6 -9.25 -15.87 18.38
CA PRO A 6 -8.41 -14.68 18.62
C PRO A 6 -8.03 -13.91 17.35
N TRP A 7 -7.85 -14.62 16.23
CA TRP A 7 -7.51 -14.00 14.95
C TRP A 7 -8.65 -13.15 14.37
N ILE A 8 -9.92 -13.48 14.63
CA ILE A 8 -11.07 -12.65 14.22
C ILE A 8 -11.07 -11.34 15.00
N TRP A 9 -10.78 -11.41 16.31
CA TRP A 9 -10.66 -10.22 17.14
C TRP A 9 -9.50 -9.32 16.68
N LEU A 10 -8.32 -9.90 16.42
CA LEU A 10 -7.17 -9.15 15.89
C LEU A 10 -7.49 -8.50 14.54
N PHE A 11 -8.14 -9.24 13.64
CA PHE A 11 -8.55 -8.73 12.33
C PHE A 11 -9.51 -7.55 12.44
N GLN A 12 -10.55 -7.66 13.29
CA GLN A 12 -11.49 -6.56 13.54
C GLN A 12 -10.83 -5.35 14.20
N GLN A 13 -9.89 -5.59 15.13
CA GLN A 13 -9.16 -4.51 15.79
C GLN A 13 -8.27 -3.75 14.81
N LYS A 14 -7.53 -4.45 13.94
CA LYS A 14 -6.69 -3.83 12.91
C LYS A 14 -7.52 -2.99 11.95
N GLU A 15 -8.61 -3.55 11.42
CA GLU A 15 -9.51 -2.81 10.54
C GLU A 15 -10.10 -1.56 11.22
N HIS A 16 -10.54 -1.69 12.49
CA HIS A 16 -11.05 -0.55 13.25
C HIS A 16 -10.01 0.56 13.39
N ARG A 17 -8.77 0.21 13.72
CA ARG A 17 -7.68 1.18 13.88
C ARG A 17 -7.29 1.82 12.55
N LEU A 18 -7.21 1.06 11.46
CA LEU A 18 -6.97 1.61 10.12
C LEU A 18 -8.07 2.59 9.70
N ARG A 19 -9.34 2.31 10.02
CA ARG A 19 -10.45 3.26 9.77
C ARG A 19 -10.33 4.55 10.58
N LEU A 20 -9.87 4.46 11.83
CA LEU A 20 -9.59 5.65 12.66
C LEU A 20 -8.44 6.46 12.04
N LEU A 21 -7.34 5.80 11.71
CA LEU A 21 -6.18 6.43 11.08
C LEU A 21 -6.55 7.11 9.76
N HIS A 22 -7.31 6.42 8.89
CA HIS A 22 -7.82 7.00 7.65
C HIS A 22 -8.61 8.29 7.91
N ARG A 23 -9.54 8.25 8.87
CA ARG A 23 -10.36 9.42 9.24
C ARG A 23 -9.50 10.58 9.74
N GLU A 24 -8.46 10.30 10.50
CA GLU A 24 -7.52 11.31 11.00
C GLU A 24 -6.69 11.91 9.87
N LEU A 25 -6.10 11.08 9.00
CA LEU A 25 -5.38 11.53 7.82
C LEU A 25 -6.26 12.40 6.90
N SER A 26 -7.51 11.99 6.65
CA SER A 26 -8.46 12.78 5.85
C SER A 26 -8.73 14.17 6.43
N ARG A 27 -8.60 14.35 7.76
CA ARG A 27 -8.80 15.62 8.47
C ARG A 27 -7.56 16.53 8.46
N LEU A 28 -6.38 16.00 8.15
CA LEU A 28 -5.18 16.82 7.99
C LEU A 28 -5.27 17.72 6.76
N GLU A 29 -4.51 18.81 6.78
CA GLU A 29 -4.35 19.65 5.60
C GLU A 29 -3.51 18.93 4.54
N PRO A 30 -3.79 19.18 3.25
CA PRO A 30 -2.98 18.62 2.18
C PRO A 30 -1.52 19.06 2.29
N GLY A 31 -0.60 18.11 2.10
CA GLY A 31 0.83 18.34 2.28
C GLY A 31 1.53 17.12 2.87
N TYR A 32 2.50 17.34 3.75
CA TYR A 32 3.22 16.28 4.45
C TYR A 32 2.87 16.27 5.94
N MET A 33 3.00 15.12 6.57
CA MET A 33 2.90 15.03 8.03
C MET A 33 4.21 15.49 8.66
N SER A 34 4.14 16.31 9.70
CA SER A 34 5.26 16.44 10.62
C SER A 34 5.49 15.11 11.35
N ASN A 35 6.71 14.84 11.83
CA ASN A 35 7.11 13.60 12.54
C ASN A 35 6.36 13.34 13.87
N GLN A 36 5.20 13.95 14.10
CA GLN A 36 4.44 13.92 15.36
C GLN A 36 3.21 13.01 15.32
N TYR A 37 2.96 12.28 14.22
CA TYR A 37 1.90 11.28 14.20
C TYR A 37 2.36 10.00 14.92
N THR A 38 1.84 9.77 16.13
CA THR A 38 2.28 8.69 17.03
C THR A 38 2.03 7.29 16.50
N ASP A 39 1.16 7.17 15.48
CA ASP A 39 0.62 5.90 15.01
C ASP A 39 1.19 5.49 13.63
N ILE A 40 2.18 6.23 13.13
CA ILE A 40 2.83 5.96 11.84
C ILE A 40 4.35 5.98 12.03
N ASP A 41 5.00 4.85 11.75
CA ASP A 41 6.46 4.74 11.74
C ASP A 41 6.94 4.76 10.29
N ILE A 42 7.79 5.73 9.95
CA ILE A 42 8.23 6.00 8.58
C ILE A 42 9.74 5.75 8.47
N HIS A 43 10.15 4.88 7.56
CA HIS A 43 11.54 4.45 7.35
C HIS A 43 11.96 4.66 5.90
N LEU A 44 13.20 5.13 5.69
CA LEU A 44 13.74 5.30 4.36
C LEU A 44 13.98 3.94 3.69
N MET A 45 13.74 3.88 2.38
CA MET A 45 13.96 2.74 1.51
C MET A 45 14.85 3.16 0.34
N ASN A 46 15.77 2.28 -0.05
CA ASN A 46 16.59 2.46 -1.22
C ASN A 46 15.77 2.17 -2.49
N PHE A 47 15.69 3.14 -3.40
CA PHE A 47 14.95 2.99 -4.66
C PHE A 47 15.53 1.91 -5.58
N TRP A 48 16.84 1.72 -5.58
CA TRP A 48 17.54 0.79 -6.47
C TRP A 48 17.41 -0.66 -6.03
N THR A 49 17.43 -0.90 -4.72
CA THR A 49 17.48 -2.26 -4.15
C THR A 49 16.22 -2.67 -3.42
N GLY A 50 15.39 -1.72 -2.98
CA GLY A 50 14.27 -1.97 -2.06
C GLY A 50 14.70 -2.20 -0.62
N ASP A 51 15.99 -2.07 -0.29
CA ASP A 51 16.48 -2.23 1.08
C ASP A 51 15.91 -1.13 1.98
N THR A 52 15.43 -1.53 3.16
CA THR A 52 14.93 -0.61 4.18
C THR A 52 15.49 -1.00 5.55
N ASP A 53 14.99 -0.37 6.60
CA ASP A 53 15.32 -0.66 7.98
C ASP A 53 15.12 -2.17 8.27
N PRO A 54 16.14 -2.89 8.77
CA PRO A 54 16.04 -4.33 9.06
C PRO A 54 14.97 -4.70 10.09
N SER A 55 14.47 -3.72 10.86
CA SER A 55 13.35 -3.89 11.78
C SER A 55 11.99 -3.99 11.08
N LEU A 56 11.91 -3.59 9.81
CA LEU A 56 10.71 -3.73 8.99
C LEU A 56 10.68 -5.07 8.26
N ILE A 57 9.47 -5.58 8.08
CA ILE A 57 9.23 -6.74 7.21
C ILE A 57 9.25 -6.26 5.76
N GLN A 58 10.14 -6.86 4.98
CA GLN A 58 10.21 -6.65 3.56
C GLN A 58 9.11 -7.47 2.87
N PHE A 59 8.06 -6.77 2.41
CA PHE A 59 6.97 -7.38 1.66
C PHE A 59 7.13 -7.24 0.14
N PHE A 60 7.99 -6.32 -0.30
CA PHE A 60 8.19 -5.98 -1.71
C PHE A 60 9.66 -5.75 -2.02
N THR A 61 10.12 -6.33 -3.12
CA THR A 61 11.44 -6.09 -3.70
C THR A 61 11.31 -5.85 -5.21
N PRO A 62 12.14 -4.99 -5.80
CA PRO A 62 12.09 -4.74 -7.24
C PRO A 62 12.42 -6.04 -8.00
N ASP A 63 11.68 -6.31 -9.09
CA ASP A 63 11.97 -7.46 -9.95
C ASP A 63 13.17 -7.16 -10.85
N THR A 64 14.38 -7.33 -10.30
CA THR A 64 15.64 -7.03 -11.00
C THR A 64 15.89 -7.93 -12.22
N ASP A 65 15.25 -9.10 -12.28
CA ASP A 65 15.33 -10.07 -13.37
C ASP A 65 14.31 -9.79 -14.48
N THR A 66 13.47 -8.76 -14.33
CA THR A 66 12.43 -8.43 -15.29
C THR A 66 12.98 -8.11 -16.68
N THR A 67 12.19 -8.43 -17.69
CA THR A 67 12.42 -7.99 -19.07
C THR A 67 11.89 -6.58 -19.34
N PHE A 68 11.20 -5.95 -18.39
CA PHE A 68 10.73 -4.57 -18.50
C PHE A 68 11.90 -3.59 -18.36
N LYS A 69 12.52 -3.25 -19.50
CA LYS A 69 13.62 -2.29 -19.63
C LYS A 69 13.44 -1.52 -20.91
N ILE A 70 13.85 -0.25 -20.95
CA ILE A 70 13.81 0.59 -22.15
C ILE A 70 14.52 -0.11 -23.31
N ALA A 71 15.69 -0.69 -23.05
CA ALA A 71 16.50 -1.41 -24.04
C ALA A 71 15.79 -2.63 -24.67
N ASN A 72 14.75 -3.17 -24.02
CA ASN A 72 13.95 -4.27 -24.53
C ASN A 72 12.70 -3.79 -25.32
N THR A 73 12.54 -2.48 -25.50
CA THR A 73 11.48 -1.88 -26.31
C THR A 73 12.04 -1.36 -27.64
N ALA A 74 11.14 -1.05 -28.58
CA ALA A 74 11.52 -0.37 -29.82
C ALA A 74 11.48 1.17 -29.71
N LEU A 75 11.23 1.70 -28.51
CA LEU A 75 11.09 3.13 -28.26
C LEU A 75 12.46 3.75 -27.95
N ASP A 76 12.76 4.89 -28.55
CA ASP A 76 13.95 5.68 -28.23
C ASP A 76 13.65 6.69 -27.10
N PRO A 77 14.30 6.60 -25.91
CA PRO A 77 14.10 7.57 -24.83
C PRO A 77 14.53 9.00 -25.19
N GLU A 78 15.37 9.18 -26.21
CA GLU A 78 15.83 10.49 -26.66
C GLU A 78 14.96 11.07 -27.80
N ASP A 79 14.01 10.32 -28.36
CA ASP A 79 13.07 10.82 -29.38
C ASP A 79 11.75 11.29 -28.73
N PRO A 80 11.42 12.60 -28.78
CA PRO A 80 10.15 13.15 -28.30
C PRO A 80 8.88 12.52 -28.90
N LEU A 81 8.98 11.82 -30.03
CA LEU A 81 7.85 11.10 -30.63
C LEU A 81 7.58 9.76 -29.96
N ASP A 82 8.64 9.11 -29.46
CA ASP A 82 8.56 7.81 -28.79
C ASP A 82 8.40 7.96 -27.28
N ASP A 83 9.02 9.00 -26.70
CA ASP A 83 8.94 9.31 -25.28
C ASP A 83 8.21 10.64 -25.00
N SER A 84 7.03 10.53 -24.38
CA SER A 84 6.20 11.69 -24.05
C SER A 84 6.81 12.59 -22.97
N PHE A 85 7.65 12.05 -22.10
CA PHE A 85 8.32 12.80 -21.07
C PHE A 85 9.51 13.60 -21.63
N THR A 86 10.28 13.03 -22.55
CA THR A 86 11.33 13.74 -23.30
C THR A 86 10.74 14.91 -24.09
N TRP A 87 9.60 14.71 -24.76
CA TRP A 87 8.86 15.83 -25.35
C TRP A 87 8.50 16.93 -24.35
N ALA A 88 8.03 16.54 -23.16
CA ALA A 88 7.68 17.49 -22.11
C ALA A 88 8.91 18.25 -21.60
N ARG A 89 10.05 17.57 -21.43
CA ARG A 89 11.33 18.18 -21.02
C ARG A 89 11.81 19.23 -22.02
N GLU A 90 11.67 18.99 -23.32
CA GLU A 90 12.03 19.97 -24.35
C GLU A 90 11.12 21.21 -24.34
N MET A 91 9.85 21.01 -23.99
CA MET A 91 8.84 22.08 -24.02
C MET A 91 8.75 22.85 -22.70
N LYS A 92 9.37 22.38 -21.61
CA LYS A 92 9.17 22.91 -20.25
C LYS A 92 9.56 24.37 -20.08
N ASP A 93 10.54 24.85 -20.86
CA ASP A 93 11.00 26.24 -20.83
C ASP A 93 10.16 27.16 -21.74
N GLY A 94 9.14 26.62 -22.43
CA GLY A 94 8.21 27.38 -23.26
C GLY A 94 7.17 28.14 -22.43
N GLN A 95 6.78 29.33 -22.89
CA GLN A 95 5.81 30.21 -22.19
C GLN A 95 4.43 29.58 -21.91
N ASP A 96 4.05 28.53 -22.62
CA ASP A 96 2.73 27.88 -22.52
C ASP A 96 2.76 26.54 -21.76
N PHE A 97 3.92 26.10 -21.25
CA PHE A 97 4.02 24.78 -20.63
C PHE A 97 3.57 24.81 -19.16
N ILE A 98 2.63 23.91 -18.83
CA ILE A 98 2.13 23.76 -17.46
C ILE A 98 3.02 22.72 -16.76
N HIS A 99 3.92 23.17 -15.87
CA HIS A 99 4.82 22.27 -15.11
C HIS A 99 4.09 21.14 -14.37
N LYS A 100 2.84 21.38 -13.95
CA LYS A 100 1.98 20.36 -13.32
C LYS A 100 1.65 19.19 -14.26
N GLU A 101 1.97 19.25 -15.54
CA GLU A 101 1.76 18.17 -16.51
C GLU A 101 2.95 17.20 -16.59
N MET A 102 4.14 17.56 -16.07
CA MET A 102 5.36 16.74 -16.18
C MET A 102 5.16 15.31 -15.67
N HIS A 103 4.48 15.16 -14.54
CA HIS A 103 4.24 13.85 -13.93
C HIS A 103 3.23 13.00 -14.69
N HIS A 104 2.27 13.63 -15.38
CA HIS A 104 1.36 12.94 -16.30
C HIS A 104 2.13 12.40 -17.51
N GLN A 105 3.04 13.20 -18.08
CA GLN A 105 3.86 12.77 -19.21
C GLN A 105 4.88 11.69 -18.80
N LEU A 106 5.41 11.76 -17.58
CA LEU A 106 6.27 10.73 -17.00
C LEU A 106 5.53 9.41 -16.80
N HIS A 107 4.32 9.45 -16.21
CA HIS A 107 3.46 8.27 -16.08
C HIS A 107 3.10 7.67 -17.45
N ARG A 108 2.87 8.51 -18.45
CA ARG A 108 2.58 8.09 -19.82
C ARG A 108 3.78 7.38 -20.46
N ALA A 109 4.99 7.92 -20.30
CA ALA A 109 6.23 7.28 -20.73
C ALA A 109 6.41 5.91 -20.04
N PHE A 110 6.33 5.87 -18.71
CA PHE A 110 6.36 4.63 -17.93
C PHE A 110 5.34 3.59 -18.44
N SER A 111 4.09 4.00 -18.64
CA SER A 111 3.03 3.13 -19.15
C SER A 111 3.31 2.63 -20.57
N ASN A 112 3.92 3.46 -21.42
CA ASN A 112 4.31 3.10 -22.77
C ASN A 112 5.44 2.06 -22.76
N TYR A 113 6.51 2.29 -22.00
CA TYR A 113 7.60 1.32 -21.87
C TYR A 113 7.12 -0.01 -21.31
N LEU A 114 6.31 0.03 -20.26
CA LEU A 114 5.72 -1.17 -19.69
C LEU A 114 4.92 -1.94 -20.75
N ARG A 115 4.01 -1.26 -21.47
CA ARG A 115 3.17 -1.88 -22.51
C ARG A 115 3.97 -2.43 -23.71
N LYS A 116 5.02 -1.74 -24.11
CA LYS A 116 5.84 -2.09 -25.28
C LYS A 116 6.92 -3.12 -24.98
N SER A 117 7.20 -3.37 -23.70
CA SER A 117 8.13 -4.41 -23.28
C SER A 117 7.57 -5.82 -23.53
N PRO A 118 8.43 -6.83 -23.72
CA PRO A 118 8.01 -8.21 -23.88
C PRO A 118 7.10 -8.67 -22.73
N GLY A 119 5.89 -9.12 -23.04
CA GLY A 119 4.92 -9.58 -22.04
C GLY A 119 4.15 -8.47 -21.31
N GLY A 120 4.49 -7.19 -21.51
CA GLY A 120 3.95 -6.09 -20.71
C GLY A 120 2.49 -5.69 -20.96
N ASN A 121 1.86 -6.28 -21.98
CA ASN A 121 0.41 -6.16 -22.21
C ASN A 121 -0.44 -6.99 -21.22
N LYS A 122 0.19 -7.85 -20.41
CA LYS A 122 -0.49 -8.68 -19.43
C LYS A 122 0.20 -8.52 -18.08
N PRO A 123 -0.56 -8.46 -16.97
CA PRO A 123 0.05 -8.57 -15.65
C PRO A 123 0.76 -9.93 -15.55
N PRO A 124 1.88 -10.03 -14.82
CA PRO A 124 2.51 -11.31 -14.51
C PRO A 124 1.51 -12.26 -13.83
N ILE A 125 1.74 -13.57 -13.94
CA ILE A 125 0.83 -14.63 -13.43
C ILE A 125 0.48 -14.43 -11.95
N LEU A 126 1.39 -13.83 -11.17
CA LEU A 126 1.22 -13.60 -9.74
C LEU A 126 0.37 -12.37 -9.39
N TRP A 127 0.01 -11.54 -10.37
CA TRP A 127 -0.73 -10.30 -10.17
C TRP A 127 -2.06 -10.31 -10.96
N LYS A 128 -3.11 -9.84 -10.31
CA LYS A 128 -4.43 -9.63 -10.91
C LYS A 128 -4.79 -8.15 -10.82
N LEU A 129 -5.14 -7.54 -11.94
CA LEU A 129 -5.61 -6.15 -11.96
C LEU A 129 -6.92 -6.01 -11.17
N ALA A 130 -6.98 -5.00 -10.31
CA ALA A 130 -8.19 -4.63 -9.61
C ALA A 130 -9.18 -3.95 -10.58
N SER A 131 -10.46 -4.31 -10.45
CA SER A 131 -11.52 -3.80 -11.32
C SER A 131 -11.99 -2.44 -10.81
N MET A 132 -11.87 -1.39 -11.64
CA MET A 132 -12.34 -0.05 -11.28
C MET A 132 -13.85 -0.01 -11.01
N ARG A 133 -14.65 -0.84 -11.71
CA ARG A 133 -16.12 -0.85 -11.62
C ARG A 133 -16.65 -1.49 -10.33
N ASP A 134 -15.91 -2.44 -9.79
CA ASP A 134 -16.33 -3.15 -8.56
C ASP A 134 -15.91 -2.38 -7.29
N GLU A 135 -15.02 -1.40 -7.46
CA GLU A 135 -14.35 -0.66 -6.39
C GLU A 135 -14.41 0.86 -6.62
N ASP A 136 -15.57 1.37 -7.07
CA ASP A 136 -15.79 2.78 -7.44
C ASP A 136 -15.32 3.80 -6.39
N GLY A 137 -15.30 3.41 -5.12
CA GLY A 137 -14.83 4.24 -4.01
C GLY A 137 -13.31 4.27 -3.80
N LEU A 138 -12.53 3.37 -4.42
CA LEU A 138 -11.06 3.36 -4.33
C LEU A 138 -10.43 4.26 -5.38
N PHE A 139 -10.93 4.21 -6.61
CA PHE A 139 -10.32 4.89 -7.75
C PHE A 139 -10.73 6.37 -7.87
N ASN A 140 -11.88 6.73 -7.29
CA ASN A 140 -12.40 8.10 -7.31
C ASN A 140 -12.33 8.73 -5.91
N SER A 141 -11.23 9.39 -5.60
CA SER A 141 -11.18 10.30 -4.45
C SER A 141 -11.45 11.74 -4.93
N ASN A 142 -12.68 12.21 -4.74
CA ASN A 142 -12.99 13.65 -4.76
C ASN A 142 -12.42 14.36 -3.52
N ASP A 143 -11.24 13.93 -3.08
CA ASP A 143 -10.65 14.38 -1.84
C ASP A 143 -9.81 15.64 -2.09
N ARG A 144 -9.69 16.44 -1.04
CA ARG A 144 -8.93 17.69 -1.06
C ARG A 144 -7.42 17.49 -1.16
N HIS A 145 -6.94 16.26 -1.03
CA HIS A 145 -5.52 15.89 -1.07
C HIS A 145 -5.03 15.68 -2.50
N GLY A 146 -5.94 15.65 -3.48
CA GLY A 146 -5.62 15.93 -4.88
C GLY A 146 -4.82 14.82 -5.57
N TYR A 147 -5.14 13.56 -5.25
CA TYR A 147 -4.58 12.40 -5.93
C TYR A 147 -5.60 11.74 -6.85
N THR A 148 -5.10 10.92 -7.78
CA THR A 148 -5.90 10.09 -8.69
C THR A 148 -5.23 8.73 -8.81
N ILE A 149 -6.02 7.67 -8.73
CA ILE A 149 -5.51 6.29 -8.82
C ILE A 149 -5.68 5.82 -10.26
N GLU A 150 -4.57 5.50 -10.89
CA GLU A 150 -4.51 5.10 -12.30
C GLU A 150 -4.64 3.60 -12.47
N ARG A 151 -4.10 2.84 -11.52
CA ARG A 151 -4.08 1.38 -11.57
C ARG A 151 -4.02 0.81 -10.17
N GLY A 152 -4.67 -0.33 -10.01
CA GLY A 152 -4.50 -1.19 -8.85
C GLY A 152 -4.31 -2.64 -9.26
N ALA A 153 -3.60 -3.40 -8.44
CA ALA A 153 -3.44 -4.84 -8.60
C ALA A 153 -3.39 -5.51 -7.23
N ILE A 154 -3.79 -6.77 -7.20
CA ILE A 154 -3.76 -7.64 -6.03
C ILE A 154 -3.04 -8.94 -6.40
N SER A 155 -2.52 -9.64 -5.41
CA SER A 155 -2.00 -10.99 -5.58
C SER A 155 -3.05 -11.92 -6.24
N ALA A 156 -2.62 -12.67 -7.25
CA ALA A 156 -3.47 -13.61 -7.97
C ALA A 156 -3.48 -15.03 -7.38
N ASP A 157 -2.54 -15.33 -6.49
CA ASP A 157 -2.32 -16.68 -5.96
C ASP A 157 -3.38 -17.14 -4.94
N GLY A 158 -4.20 -16.20 -4.43
CA GLY A 158 -5.16 -16.43 -3.35
C GLY A 158 -4.53 -16.80 -2.00
N LYS A 159 -3.20 -16.82 -1.92
CA LYS A 159 -2.41 -17.23 -0.74
C LYS A 159 -1.74 -16.06 -0.06
N THR A 160 -1.49 -15.00 -0.79
CA THR A 160 -0.97 -13.75 -0.27
C THR A 160 -2.02 -12.65 -0.40
N ALA A 161 -1.87 -11.56 0.34
CA ALA A 161 -2.79 -10.42 0.31
C ALA A 161 -2.08 -9.11 -0.07
N HIS A 162 -1.00 -9.22 -0.85
CA HIS A 162 -0.25 -8.08 -1.35
C HIS A 162 -1.08 -7.27 -2.35
N GLN A 163 -0.92 -5.96 -2.26
CA GLN A 163 -1.60 -4.99 -3.10
C GLN A 163 -0.60 -4.01 -3.70
N LEU A 164 -0.88 -3.57 -4.91
CA LEU A 164 -0.08 -2.60 -5.66
C LEU A 164 -0.99 -1.51 -6.21
N VAL A 165 -0.57 -0.26 -6.08
CA VAL A 165 -1.30 0.91 -6.54
C VAL A 165 -0.37 1.81 -7.33
N VAL A 166 -0.85 2.34 -8.45
CA VAL A 166 -0.20 3.43 -9.18
C VAL A 166 -1.10 4.65 -9.09
N MET A 167 -0.55 5.75 -8.59
CA MET A 167 -1.29 7.00 -8.40
C MET A 167 -0.54 8.19 -8.99
N LYS A 168 -1.28 9.26 -9.28
CA LYS A 168 -0.77 10.59 -9.58
C LYS A 168 -1.17 11.55 -8.48
N SER A 169 -0.29 12.46 -8.10
CA SER A 169 -0.59 13.58 -7.20
C SER A 169 -0.57 14.88 -7.98
N GLY A 170 -1.67 15.64 -7.95
CA GLY A 170 -1.78 16.88 -8.69
C GLY A 170 -1.18 18.10 -7.98
N ASN A 171 -1.27 18.15 -6.64
CA ASN A 171 -0.93 19.36 -5.89
C ASN A 171 -0.21 19.10 -4.55
N CYS A 172 -0.15 17.85 -4.08
CA CYS A 172 0.21 17.55 -2.69
C CYS A 172 1.38 16.58 -2.64
N TYR A 173 2.58 17.12 -2.49
CA TYR A 173 3.80 16.33 -2.36
C TYR A 173 4.85 17.04 -1.50
N HIS A 174 5.86 16.28 -1.09
CA HIS A 174 7.03 16.78 -0.39
C HIS A 174 8.25 15.97 -0.84
N ASP A 175 9.41 16.60 -0.98
CA ASP A 175 10.61 15.97 -1.56
C ASP A 175 11.12 14.81 -0.70
N ILE A 176 11.13 15.02 0.62
CA ILE A 176 11.69 14.07 1.57
C ILE A 176 10.62 13.07 2.02
N LEU A 177 9.61 13.50 2.77
CA LEU A 177 8.62 12.61 3.39
C LEU A 177 7.39 12.30 2.51
N PRO A 178 6.72 11.15 2.73
CA PRO A 178 5.39 10.86 2.18
C PRO A 178 4.38 11.98 2.43
N SER A 179 3.55 12.27 1.43
CA SER A 179 2.43 13.20 1.58
C SER A 179 1.26 12.52 2.29
N VAL A 180 0.38 13.32 2.88
CA VAL A 180 -0.87 12.84 3.48
C VAL A 180 -1.71 12.08 2.45
N GLY A 181 -1.75 12.55 1.20
CA GLY A 181 -2.48 11.87 0.12
C GLY A 181 -1.94 10.47 -0.17
N GLU A 182 -0.62 10.29 -0.20
CA GLU A 182 0.00 8.98 -0.37
C GLU A 182 -0.38 8.01 0.77
N LEU A 183 -0.39 8.51 2.01
CA LEU A 183 -0.76 7.72 3.18
C LEU A 183 -2.26 7.39 3.22
N ILE A 184 -3.13 8.30 2.78
CA ILE A 184 -4.56 8.04 2.63
C ILE A 184 -4.77 6.90 1.64
N VAL A 185 -4.16 6.97 0.45
CA VAL A 185 -4.23 5.90 -0.56
C VAL A 185 -3.75 4.58 0.03
N LEU A 186 -2.63 4.59 0.76
CA LEU A 186 -2.07 3.40 1.39
C LEU A 186 -3.07 2.72 2.33
N VAL A 187 -3.62 3.49 3.27
CA VAL A 187 -4.58 2.99 4.25
C VAL A 187 -5.89 2.58 3.60
N GLN A 188 -6.37 3.34 2.61
CA GLN A 188 -7.59 3.07 1.87
C GLN A 188 -7.52 1.72 1.14
N TRP A 189 -6.39 1.42 0.49
CA TRP A 189 -6.17 0.14 -0.17
C TRP A 189 -6.00 -1.01 0.82
N MET A 190 -5.29 -0.82 1.94
CA MET A 190 -5.27 -1.82 3.01
C MET A 190 -6.70 -2.17 3.45
N LEU A 191 -7.54 -1.17 3.72
CA LEU A 191 -8.94 -1.36 4.10
C LEU A 191 -9.77 -2.08 3.04
N SER A 192 -9.47 -1.87 1.74
CA SER A 192 -10.10 -2.65 0.67
C SER A 192 -9.78 -4.14 0.79
N GLY A 193 -8.51 -4.48 1.04
CA GLY A 193 -8.07 -5.85 1.31
C GLY A 193 -8.88 -6.50 2.44
N PHE A 194 -9.05 -5.80 3.57
CA PHE A 194 -9.90 -6.27 4.67
C PHE A 194 -11.35 -6.51 4.23
N LYS A 195 -11.95 -5.59 3.48
CA LYS A 195 -13.33 -5.71 2.98
C LYS A 195 -13.46 -6.94 2.08
N ASN A 196 -12.56 -7.11 1.11
CA ASN A 196 -12.60 -8.21 0.16
C ASN A 196 -12.43 -9.57 0.86
N HIS A 197 -11.57 -9.65 1.87
CA HIS A 197 -11.37 -10.88 2.63
C HIS A 197 -12.57 -11.23 3.54
N LYS A 198 -13.27 -10.23 4.11
CA LYS A 198 -14.52 -10.46 4.87
C LYS A 198 -15.61 -11.17 4.06
N HIS A 199 -15.77 -10.80 2.80
CA HIS A 199 -16.76 -11.43 1.92
C HIS A 199 -16.43 -12.91 1.67
N GLN A 200 -15.15 -13.28 1.70
CA GLN A 200 -14.69 -14.67 1.55
C GLN A 200 -14.95 -15.51 2.81
N PHE A 201 -14.77 -14.93 4.01
CA PHE A 201 -15.10 -15.62 5.27
C PHE A 201 -16.58 -15.96 5.41
N GLY A 202 -17.47 -15.06 4.95
CA GLY A 202 -18.91 -15.23 5.09
C GLY A 202 -19.50 -16.32 4.20
N ARG A 203 -18.87 -16.62 3.05
CA ARG A 203 -19.50 -17.44 2.01
C ARG A 203 -19.11 -18.92 2.06
N TYR A 204 -17.83 -19.33 2.15
CA TYR A 204 -17.50 -20.76 1.96
C TYR A 204 -16.24 -21.31 2.66
N HIS A 205 -15.42 -20.51 3.36
CA HIS A 205 -14.06 -20.94 3.73
C HIS A 205 -13.70 -20.76 5.22
N ARG A 206 -14.37 -21.51 6.11
CA ARG A 206 -13.94 -21.63 7.52
C ARG A 206 -12.58 -22.32 7.71
N HIS A 207 -12.04 -22.96 6.66
CA HIS A 207 -10.83 -23.77 6.71
C HIS A 207 -9.63 -23.15 5.97
N GLU A 208 -9.80 -22.04 5.26
CA GLU A 208 -8.67 -21.33 4.65
C GLU A 208 -7.94 -20.49 5.69
N ARG A 209 -6.62 -20.37 5.52
CA ARG A 209 -5.80 -19.53 6.40
C ARG A 209 -6.24 -18.09 6.21
N SER A 210 -6.66 -17.46 7.30
CA SER A 210 -7.01 -16.05 7.31
C SER A 210 -5.78 -15.23 6.93
N GLN A 211 -5.93 -14.36 5.93
CA GLN A 211 -4.97 -13.30 5.66
C GLN A 211 -5.09 -12.30 6.81
N LEU A 212 -3.98 -12.05 7.50
CA LEU A 212 -3.92 -11.17 8.67
C LEU A 212 -3.18 -9.87 8.36
N GLU A 213 -2.34 -9.89 7.34
CA GLU A 213 -1.63 -8.72 6.82
C GLU A 213 -2.11 -8.40 5.40
N PHE A 214 -2.20 -7.11 5.10
CA PHE A 214 -2.58 -6.60 3.77
C PHE A 214 -1.52 -5.60 3.32
N PRO A 215 -0.28 -6.05 3.07
CA PRO A 215 0.79 -5.14 2.67
C PRO A 215 0.44 -4.49 1.33
N THR A 216 0.65 -3.18 1.26
CA THR A 216 0.29 -2.38 0.08
C THR A 216 1.51 -1.60 -0.37
N MET A 217 1.84 -1.65 -1.66
CA MET A 217 2.82 -0.80 -2.31
C MET A 217 2.14 0.24 -3.19
N ILE A 218 2.73 1.43 -3.24
CA ILE A 218 2.30 2.57 -4.06
C ILE A 218 3.48 3.07 -4.89
N ILE A 219 3.22 3.27 -6.18
CA ILE A 219 4.05 4.07 -7.07
C ILE A 219 3.34 5.41 -7.28
N SER A 220 3.91 6.47 -6.73
CA SER A 220 3.36 7.82 -6.77
C SER A 220 4.08 8.66 -7.82
N PHE A 221 3.36 9.07 -8.86
CA PHE A 221 3.82 10.10 -9.80
C PHE A 221 3.47 11.48 -9.24
N LEU A 222 4.51 12.17 -8.77
CA LEU A 222 4.42 13.45 -8.07
C LEU A 222 4.75 14.61 -9.02
N PRO A 223 4.26 15.83 -8.75
CA PRO A 223 4.57 17.01 -9.57
C PRO A 223 6.08 17.22 -9.79
N ASP A 224 6.42 18.01 -10.82
CA ASP A 224 7.80 18.33 -11.19
C ASP A 224 8.64 17.09 -11.54
N ALA A 225 8.03 16.15 -12.27
CA ALA A 225 8.69 14.94 -12.77
C ALA A 225 9.28 14.03 -11.69
N ARG A 226 8.60 13.93 -10.55
CA ARG A 226 9.09 13.12 -9.44
C ARG A 226 8.33 11.82 -9.32
N VAL A 227 9.02 10.78 -8.86
CA VAL A 227 8.38 9.52 -8.48
C VAL A 227 8.83 9.10 -7.10
N ARG A 228 7.88 8.57 -6.32
CA ARG A 228 8.14 7.92 -5.06
C ARG A 228 7.58 6.51 -5.10
N VAL A 229 8.35 5.56 -4.59
CA VAL A 229 7.83 4.23 -4.24
C VAL A 229 7.71 4.19 -2.72
N LEU A 230 6.56 3.78 -2.21
CA LEU A 230 6.41 3.47 -0.80
C LEU A 230 5.62 2.18 -0.64
N HIS A 231 5.87 1.45 0.42
CA HIS A 231 4.99 0.36 0.83
C HIS A 231 4.78 0.43 2.33
N GLY A 232 3.69 -0.19 2.77
CA GLY A 232 3.44 -0.29 4.19
C GLY A 232 2.58 -1.47 4.55
N TYR A 233 2.48 -1.68 5.86
CA TYR A 233 1.64 -2.69 6.48
C TYR A 233 1.25 -2.20 7.89
N TYR A 234 0.23 -2.80 8.48
CA TYR A 234 -0.26 -2.39 9.79
C TYR A 234 0.07 -3.44 10.84
N ASP A 235 0.99 -3.09 11.74
CA ASP A 235 1.50 -4.00 12.76
C ASP A 235 1.59 -3.32 14.13
N SER A 236 1.34 -4.10 15.18
CA SER A 236 1.53 -3.66 16.58
C SER A 236 0.84 -2.32 16.91
N GLY A 237 -0.31 -2.05 16.28
CA GLY A 237 -1.07 -0.83 16.50
C GLY A 237 -0.55 0.40 15.74
N ARG A 238 0.39 0.23 14.82
CA ARG A 238 1.00 1.30 14.04
C ARG A 238 1.05 0.96 12.56
N LEU A 239 0.96 1.98 11.72
CA LEU A 239 1.23 1.88 10.29
C LEU A 239 2.74 1.96 10.08
N LYS A 240 3.34 0.87 9.61
CA LYS A 240 4.75 0.82 9.21
C LYS A 240 4.85 1.21 7.73
N VAL A 241 5.67 2.20 7.41
CA VAL A 241 5.83 2.70 6.04
C VAL A 241 7.32 2.74 5.68
N ALA A 242 7.70 2.02 4.65
CA ALA A 242 8.98 2.16 3.99
C ALA A 242 8.79 3.03 2.73
N TYR A 243 9.66 4.01 2.50
CA TYR A 243 9.47 4.96 1.39
C TYR A 243 10.79 5.40 0.76
N THR A 244 10.79 5.67 -0.54
CA THR A 244 11.90 6.34 -1.22
C THR A 244 11.74 7.86 -1.15
N GLN A 245 12.85 8.61 -1.16
CA GLN A 245 12.76 10.05 -1.45
C GLN A 245 12.10 10.27 -2.82
N ALA A 246 11.51 11.45 -3.04
CA ALA A 246 10.89 11.80 -4.32
C ALA A 246 11.98 12.00 -5.38
N LEU A 247 12.26 10.97 -6.17
CA LEU A 247 13.32 10.97 -7.17
C LEU A 247 12.92 11.88 -8.33
N ASN A 248 13.81 12.80 -8.70
CA ASN A 248 13.63 13.65 -9.88
C ASN A 248 14.04 12.89 -11.16
N PHE A 249 13.12 12.75 -12.11
CA PHE A 249 13.36 12.14 -13.43
C PHE A 249 13.76 13.15 -14.50
N ASP A 250 13.63 14.45 -14.23
CA ASP A 250 14.19 15.52 -15.07
C ASP A 250 15.67 15.75 -14.74
N ALA A 251 16.45 14.67 -14.76
CA ALA A 251 17.88 14.63 -14.50
C ALA A 251 18.58 13.73 -15.54
N ASP A 252 19.92 13.74 -15.57
CA ASP A 252 20.72 13.09 -16.62
C ASP A 252 20.66 11.54 -16.57
N ASP A 253 20.22 10.96 -15.46
CA ASP A 253 20.08 9.53 -15.20
C ASP A 253 18.63 9.02 -15.43
N TYR A 254 17.88 9.69 -16.31
CA TYR A 254 16.49 9.36 -16.64
C TYR A 254 16.29 7.89 -17.04
N VAL A 255 17.14 7.38 -17.94
CA VAL A 255 17.04 6.01 -18.47
C VAL A 255 17.23 4.98 -17.35
N ASP A 256 18.27 5.15 -16.53
CA ASP A 256 18.57 4.24 -15.43
C ASP A 256 17.43 4.24 -14.38
N LYS A 257 16.89 5.41 -14.04
CA LYS A 257 15.76 5.54 -13.13
C LYS A 257 14.48 4.92 -13.69
N MET A 258 14.22 5.08 -14.98
CA MET A 258 13.05 4.49 -15.63
C MET A 258 13.15 2.97 -15.68
N ASP A 259 14.33 2.42 -15.96
CA ASP A 259 14.56 0.97 -15.92
C ASP A 259 14.31 0.40 -14.52
N VAL A 260 14.73 1.08 -13.46
CA VAL A 260 14.42 0.64 -12.09
C VAL A 260 12.95 0.85 -11.73
N LEU A 261 12.32 1.94 -12.19
CA LEU A 261 10.89 2.14 -12.01
C LEU A 261 10.06 1.02 -12.67
N LEU A 262 10.51 0.51 -13.82
CA LEU A 262 9.90 -0.63 -14.49
C LEU A 262 10.06 -1.94 -13.70
N GLN A 263 11.15 -2.12 -12.96
CA GLN A 263 11.32 -3.25 -12.02
C GLN A 263 10.33 -3.17 -10.84
N TRP A 264 9.96 -1.97 -10.43
CA TRP A 264 8.90 -1.74 -9.44
C TRP A 264 7.49 -1.91 -10.02
N ALA A 265 7.29 -1.97 -11.34
CA ALA A 265 5.96 -2.11 -11.93
C ALA A 265 5.24 -3.39 -11.50
N TRP A 266 6.01 -4.45 -11.22
CA TRP A 266 5.54 -5.74 -10.74
C TRP A 266 6.56 -6.37 -9.79
N PRO A 267 6.65 -5.88 -8.54
CA PRO A 267 7.68 -6.34 -7.61
C PRO A 267 7.47 -7.81 -7.24
N PHE A 268 8.51 -8.44 -6.69
CA PHE A 268 8.34 -9.69 -5.97
C PHE A 268 7.55 -9.46 -4.68
N MET A 269 6.65 -10.40 -4.40
CA MET A 269 5.88 -10.43 -3.16
C MET A 269 6.64 -11.31 -2.16
N GLU A 270 7.12 -10.69 -1.09
CA GLU A 270 7.83 -11.35 0.00
C GLU A 270 7.00 -11.34 1.29
N GLY A 271 7.39 -12.14 2.27
CA GLY A 271 6.67 -12.22 3.55
C GLY A 271 5.39 -13.06 3.53
N ASP A 272 5.11 -13.71 4.65
CA ASP A 272 3.91 -14.55 4.84
C ASP A 272 2.78 -13.71 5.43
N THR A 273 1.76 -13.39 4.63
CA THR A 273 0.60 -12.59 5.06
C THR A 273 -0.45 -13.38 5.84
N THR A 274 -0.26 -14.70 5.98
CA THR A 274 -1.20 -15.58 6.70
C THR A 274 -0.90 -15.73 8.18
N LYS A 275 0.31 -15.34 8.60
CA LYS A 275 0.72 -15.43 10.00
C LYS A 275 0.68 -14.05 10.64
N PRO A 276 0.28 -13.97 11.91
CA PRO A 276 0.54 -12.75 12.67
C PRO A 276 2.06 -12.54 12.68
N ILE A 277 2.46 -11.29 12.53
CA ILE A 277 3.85 -10.88 12.64
C ILE A 277 4.36 -11.34 14.02
N PRO A 278 5.48 -12.08 14.09
CA PRO A 278 6.03 -12.52 15.36
C PRO A 278 6.27 -11.30 16.24
N LEU A 279 5.75 -11.34 17.47
CA LEU A 279 6.16 -10.35 18.47
C LEU A 279 7.68 -10.44 18.63
N PRO A 280 8.37 -9.32 18.92
CA PRO A 280 9.77 -9.38 19.32
C PRO A 280 9.89 -10.43 20.40
N MET A 281 10.82 -11.38 20.25
CA MET A 281 11.10 -12.28 21.36
C MET A 281 11.51 -11.38 22.51
N ILE A 282 10.73 -11.42 23.59
CA ILE A 282 11.25 -10.98 24.87
C ILE A 282 12.43 -11.91 25.06
N GLU A 283 13.64 -11.36 24.98
CA GLU A 283 14.79 -12.02 25.55
C GLU A 283 14.39 -12.18 27.01
N ASP A 284 13.90 -13.38 27.35
CA ASP A 284 13.91 -13.82 28.73
C ASP A 284 15.39 -13.73 29.09
N ASP A 285 15.75 -12.60 29.70
CA ASP A 285 17.00 -12.43 30.41
C ASP A 285 16.88 -13.43 31.57
N GLU A 286 17.09 -14.71 31.24
CA GLU A 286 17.09 -15.86 32.13
C GLU A 286 18.35 -15.78 32.99
N GLU A 287 18.58 -14.69 33.70
CA GLU A 287 19.64 -14.56 34.69
C GLU A 287 19.28 -13.40 35.64
N ASP A 288 18.95 -13.77 36.89
CA ASP A 288 19.11 -12.97 38.12
C ASP A 288 17.90 -12.34 38.87
N GLU A 289 16.63 -12.48 38.45
CA GLU A 289 15.51 -12.00 39.32
C GLU A 289 14.93 -13.04 40.30
N TRP A 290 15.14 -14.34 40.05
CA TRP A 290 14.68 -15.39 40.98
C TRP A 290 15.53 -15.46 42.27
N ASP A 291 16.80 -15.03 42.19
CA ASP A 291 17.72 -14.97 43.34
C ASP A 291 17.37 -13.84 44.33
N GLU A 292 16.73 -12.76 43.86
CA GLU A 292 16.25 -11.68 44.73
C GLU A 292 14.95 -12.05 45.44
N TRP A 293 14.05 -12.79 44.79
CA TRP A 293 12.79 -13.24 45.39
C TRP A 293 13.01 -14.28 46.51
N GLU A 294 13.89 -15.26 46.33
CA GLU A 294 14.24 -16.19 47.42
C GLU A 294 14.91 -15.46 48.59
N LYS A 295 15.76 -14.45 48.32
CA LYS A 295 16.33 -13.59 49.36
C LYS A 295 15.29 -12.74 50.08
N TRP A 296 14.24 -12.30 49.38
CA TRP A 296 13.16 -11.50 49.97
C TRP A 296 12.25 -12.37 50.84
N GLU A 297 11.90 -13.57 50.37
CA GLU A 297 11.08 -14.53 51.11
C GLU A 297 11.80 -15.07 52.37
N LEU A 298 13.12 -15.26 52.30
CA LEU A 298 13.94 -15.60 53.47
C LEU A 298 13.96 -14.47 54.52
N ARG A 299 14.12 -13.20 54.11
CA ARG A 299 14.04 -12.05 55.04
C ARG A 299 12.66 -11.92 55.66
N TYR A 300 11.60 -12.07 54.86
CA TYR A 300 10.22 -11.97 55.35
C TYR A 300 9.88 -13.10 56.34
N ARG A 301 10.42 -14.32 56.12
CA ARG A 301 10.23 -15.47 57.02
C ARG A 301 11.05 -15.36 58.32
N GLU A 302 12.18 -14.66 58.30
CA GLU A 302 12.96 -14.34 59.51
C GLU A 302 12.29 -13.24 60.34
N ASP A 303 11.76 -12.20 59.70
CA ASP A 303 11.03 -11.12 60.38
C ASP A 303 9.67 -11.60 60.95
N CYS A 304 9.04 -12.62 60.35
CA CYS A 304 7.76 -13.17 60.84
C CYS A 304 7.90 -14.22 61.96
N LYS A 305 9.13 -14.61 62.36
CA LYS A 305 9.35 -15.63 63.40
C LYS A 305 9.61 -15.06 64.80
N GLU A 306 9.76 -13.75 64.95
CA GLU A 306 10.02 -13.13 66.25
C GLU A 306 8.79 -12.52 66.94
N GLU A 307 7.66 -12.36 66.25
CA GLU A 307 6.42 -11.88 66.87
C GLU A 307 5.38 -12.99 67.04
N GLY A 308 5.56 -13.70 68.16
CA GLY A 308 4.51 -14.15 69.06
C GLY A 308 3.05 -14.18 68.56
N SER A 309 2.59 -15.41 68.33
CA SER A 309 1.54 -16.03 69.15
C SER A 309 0.33 -15.17 69.54
N LYS A 310 -0.84 -15.37 68.90
CA LYS A 310 -2.13 -15.63 69.58
C LYS A 310 -3.33 -15.82 68.63
N SER A 311 -4.10 -16.87 68.93
CA SER A 311 -5.54 -17.13 68.72
C SER A 311 -6.07 -17.13 67.28
N GLU A 312 -6.52 -18.26 66.72
CA GLU A 312 -7.76 -19.04 67.00
C GLU A 312 -9.07 -18.43 66.45
N GLU A 313 -9.79 -19.32 65.77
CA GLU A 313 -11.25 -19.42 65.57
C GLU A 313 -11.97 -18.67 64.42
N ARG A 314 -12.47 -19.51 63.50
CA ARG A 314 -13.90 -19.75 63.14
C ARG A 314 -14.51 -19.16 61.87
N SER A 315 -15.21 -20.09 61.19
CA SER A 315 -16.51 -19.93 60.48
C SER A 315 -16.52 -19.11 59.20
N ASP A 316 -17.40 -19.34 58.21
CA ASP A 316 -18.37 -20.38 57.85
C ASP A 316 -19.01 -19.88 56.53
N SER A 317 -19.38 -20.81 55.64
CA SER A 317 -20.46 -20.76 54.62
C SER A 317 -20.57 -19.52 53.67
N THR A 318 -21.04 -19.57 52.41
CA THR A 318 -22.10 -20.32 51.73
C THR A 318 -21.92 -20.23 50.21
N GLU A 319 -22.28 -21.32 49.52
CA GLU A 319 -22.57 -21.39 48.08
C GLU A 319 -23.71 -20.44 47.65
N VAL A 320 -23.61 -19.83 46.47
CA VAL A 320 -24.77 -19.35 45.71
C VAL A 320 -24.59 -19.72 44.24
N LYS A 321 -25.34 -20.73 43.79
CA LYS A 321 -25.61 -21.03 42.38
C LYS A 321 -26.56 -19.97 41.83
N LYS A 322 -26.27 -19.41 40.66
CA LYS A 322 -27.21 -18.56 39.92
C LYS A 322 -27.34 -19.09 38.50
N ASP A 323 -28.52 -19.67 38.24
CA ASP A 323 -29.06 -19.96 36.91
C ASP A 323 -29.08 -18.68 36.06
N LEU A 324 -28.59 -18.78 34.83
CA LEU A 324 -28.85 -17.81 33.77
C LEU A 324 -29.42 -18.56 32.57
N SER A 325 -30.73 -18.39 32.40
CA SER A 325 -31.53 -18.94 31.33
C SER A 325 -31.43 -18.09 30.06
N ASP A 326 -31.50 -18.79 28.93
CA ASP A 326 -32.08 -18.43 27.64
C ASP A 326 -31.89 -16.99 27.11
N CYS A 327 -31.01 -16.88 26.11
CA CYS A 327 -31.13 -15.88 25.05
C CYS A 327 -31.01 -16.57 23.69
N LYS A 328 -32.16 -16.88 23.09
CA LYS A 328 -32.32 -17.17 21.67
C LYS A 328 -32.17 -15.85 20.92
N SER A 329 -31.13 -15.70 20.11
CA SER A 329 -31.05 -14.64 19.10
C SER A 329 -31.46 -15.22 17.75
N GLU A 330 -32.62 -14.78 17.28
CA GLU A 330 -33.05 -14.88 15.89
C GLU A 330 -32.09 -14.04 15.02
N PHE A 331 -31.53 -14.64 13.98
CA PHE A 331 -30.70 -13.96 12.99
C PHE A 331 -31.48 -14.02 11.69
N ASP A 332 -32.03 -12.88 11.27
CA ASP A 332 -32.72 -12.73 10.00
C ASP A 332 -31.70 -12.83 8.85
N GLU A 333 -31.94 -13.78 7.96
CA GLU A 333 -31.25 -13.91 6.68
C GLU A 333 -31.99 -13.04 5.65
N ASP A 334 -31.43 -11.88 5.32
CA ASP A 334 -31.87 -11.11 4.15
C ASP A 334 -31.21 -11.68 2.88
N ASP A 335 -32.08 -12.33 2.10
CA ASP A 335 -31.86 -12.98 0.82
C ASP A 335 -32.02 -11.94 -0.31
N GLU A 336 -30.92 -11.42 -0.85
CA GLU A 336 -30.95 -10.62 -2.09
C GLU A 336 -30.35 -11.40 -3.25
N SER A 337 -31.25 -11.77 -4.16
CA SER A 337 -31.04 -12.60 -5.33
C SER A 337 -30.44 -11.82 -6.50
N GLU A 338 -29.50 -12.50 -7.16
CA GLU A 338 -28.81 -12.11 -8.37
C GLU A 338 -29.77 -11.89 -9.56
N ARG A 339 -29.52 -10.85 -10.35
CA ARG A 339 -29.83 -10.88 -11.79
C ARG A 339 -28.63 -10.38 -12.58
N GLU A 340 -28.01 -11.34 -13.27
CA GLU A 340 -27.04 -11.16 -14.34
C GLU A 340 -27.64 -10.29 -15.46
N ASN A 341 -26.87 -9.30 -15.93
CA ASN A 341 -26.87 -8.88 -17.32
C ASN A 341 -25.40 -8.72 -17.75
N LYS A 342 -24.93 -9.67 -18.57
CA LYS A 342 -23.64 -9.60 -19.26
C LYS A 342 -23.82 -8.79 -20.53
N ASP A 343 -23.38 -7.53 -20.50
CA ASP A 343 -23.12 -6.77 -21.72
C ASP A 343 -21.66 -6.93 -22.15
N PRO A 344 -21.37 -6.85 -23.47
CA PRO A 344 -20.07 -7.16 -24.02
C PRO A 344 -19.00 -6.14 -23.61
N ILE A 345 -17.80 -6.66 -23.37
CA ILE A 345 -16.57 -5.95 -23.05
C ILE A 345 -16.28 -4.90 -24.13
N GLU A 346 -16.43 -3.62 -23.80
CA GLU A 346 -15.93 -2.50 -24.60
C GLU A 346 -14.41 -2.46 -24.49
N GLU A 347 -13.76 -2.80 -25.60
CA GLU A 347 -12.36 -2.57 -25.88
C GLU A 347 -12.15 -1.06 -26.02
N TRP A 348 -11.51 -0.43 -25.04
CA TRP A 348 -11.27 1.02 -25.02
C TRP A 348 -10.38 1.42 -26.20
N ARG A 349 -10.97 2.03 -27.22
CA ARG A 349 -10.25 2.89 -28.15
C ARG A 349 -10.06 4.24 -27.45
N ASP A 350 -8.82 4.54 -27.06
CA ASP A 350 -8.42 5.91 -26.75
C ASP A 350 -8.61 6.76 -28.01
N GLU A 351 -9.73 7.45 -28.09
CA GLU A 351 -9.92 8.46 -29.12
C GLU A 351 -8.98 9.63 -28.79
N PHE A 352 -7.98 9.80 -29.64
CA PHE A 352 -6.91 10.78 -29.53
C PHE A 352 -7.48 12.20 -29.60
N VAL A 353 -7.91 12.78 -28.48
CA VAL A 353 -8.36 14.19 -28.43
C VAL A 353 -7.13 15.10 -28.36
N MET A 354 -6.40 15.20 -29.47
CA MET A 354 -5.45 16.30 -29.68
C MET A 354 -6.22 17.57 -30.03
N SER A 355 -5.93 18.67 -29.33
CA SER A 355 -6.46 19.98 -29.73
C SER A 355 -6.05 20.30 -31.18
N ALA A 356 -6.95 20.91 -31.94
CA ALA A 356 -6.73 21.20 -33.36
C ALA A 356 -5.48 22.07 -33.60
N GLY A 357 -5.04 22.83 -32.60
CA GLY A 357 -3.80 23.61 -32.62
C GLY A 357 -2.54 22.74 -32.54
N ILE A 358 -2.53 21.72 -31.67
CA ILE A 358 -1.40 20.80 -31.51
C ILE A 358 -1.23 19.94 -32.77
N LYS A 359 -2.34 19.43 -33.32
CA LYS A 359 -2.32 18.66 -34.57
C LYS A 359 -1.75 19.48 -35.74
N ARG A 360 -2.03 20.79 -35.78
CA ARG A 360 -1.53 21.69 -36.84
C ARG A 360 -0.02 21.93 -36.72
N LYS A 361 0.48 22.18 -35.50
CA LYS A 361 1.92 22.34 -35.23
C LYS A 361 2.74 21.08 -35.55
N ILE A 362 2.20 19.90 -35.27
CA ILE A 362 2.85 18.61 -35.60
C ILE A 362 2.95 18.44 -37.12
N ILE A 363 1.88 18.76 -37.86
CA ILE A 363 1.88 18.67 -39.34
C ILE A 363 2.86 19.67 -39.96
N GLU A 364 2.96 20.90 -39.45
CA GLU A 364 3.93 21.89 -39.93
C GLU A 364 5.37 21.41 -39.73
N ARG A 365 5.72 20.90 -38.55
CA ARG A 365 7.07 20.36 -38.29
C ARG A 365 7.41 19.13 -39.15
N LEU A 366 6.43 18.25 -39.40
CA LEU A 366 6.62 17.10 -40.29
C LEU A 366 6.88 17.54 -41.74
N ASN A 367 6.18 18.55 -42.22
CA ASN A 367 6.39 19.10 -43.56
C ASN A 367 7.74 19.81 -43.70
N GLU A 368 8.19 20.52 -42.67
CA GLU A 368 9.54 21.12 -42.63
C GLU A 368 10.63 20.04 -42.67
N LYS A 369 10.46 18.95 -41.91
CA LYS A 369 11.41 17.84 -41.86
C LYS A 369 11.46 17.09 -43.20
N MET A 370 10.31 16.82 -43.83
CA MET A 370 10.27 16.19 -45.17
C MET A 370 10.81 17.11 -46.27
N GLY A 371 10.58 18.42 -46.18
CA GLY A 371 11.18 19.40 -47.09
C GLY A 371 12.70 19.52 -46.98
N SER A 372 13.26 19.23 -45.79
CA SER A 372 14.71 19.21 -45.55
C SER A 372 15.41 17.95 -46.08
N MET A 373 14.69 16.83 -46.20
CA MET A 373 15.21 15.56 -46.73
C MET A 373 15.15 15.45 -48.27
N GLY A 374 14.52 16.41 -48.94
CA GLY A 374 14.37 16.45 -50.40
C GLY A 374 15.36 17.38 -51.12
N LYS A 375 16.46 17.78 -50.48
CA LYS A 375 17.53 18.61 -51.08
C LYS A 375 18.87 17.93 -51.08
#